data_AF-A0A9X3IWS0-F1
#
_entry.id   AF-A0A9X3IWS0-F1
#
_cell.length_a   1.000
_cell.length_b   1.000
_cell.length_c   1.000
_cell.angle_alpha   90.00
_cell.angle_beta   90.00
_cell.angle_gamma   90.00
#
_symmetry.space_group_name_H-M   'P 1'
#
loop_
_entity.id
_entity.type
_entity.pdbx_description
1 polymer ?
#
loop_
_entity_poly.entity_id
_entity_poly.type
_entity_poly.pdbx_seq_one_letter_code
_entity_poly.pdbx_strand_id
1 'polypeptide(L)'
;MPPSRRLLLVVLASALACGPGDDGSTASATENATTAGTDTGATGTSAPTSTSTSGPAPSGPECQEDADCGLVNNCCECDPKPVTAEVAACEGNCLQPTCDALSLWGAQAACRSGICEFADMTCSDGPVTCDQAMPQCPAGTVNTIQDDCWAGCMHPRYCEGLGCTPGSCGDGWTCVSHQSGASTCALLPAACAGEPTCACLQPYFAEFCPGSCGDVEGGVQCQDGG
;
A
#
# COMPACT_ATOMS: atom_id res chain seq x y z
N MET A 1 46.82 19.33 1.35
CA MET A 1 47.04 18.90 2.75
C MET A 1 45.79 19.25 3.57
N PRO A 2 44.81 18.33 3.67
CA PRO A 2 43.65 18.47 4.57
C PRO A 2 43.90 17.73 5.91
N PRO A 3 43.32 18.20 7.04
CA PRO A 3 43.60 17.67 8.36
C PRO A 3 42.80 16.40 8.69
N SER A 4 43.50 15.39 9.19
CA SER A 4 42.97 14.13 9.73
C SER A 4 42.05 14.37 10.94
N ARG A 5 40.78 13.96 10.83
CA ARG A 5 39.89 13.77 11.99
C ARG A 5 40.10 12.37 12.57
N ARG A 6 40.53 12.33 13.83
CA ARG A 6 40.64 11.10 14.63
C ARG A 6 39.23 10.61 14.97
N LEU A 7 38.88 9.43 14.45
CA LEU A 7 37.66 8.71 14.81
C LEU A 7 37.90 8.00 16.15
N LEU A 8 37.09 8.34 17.15
CA LEU A 8 37.11 7.71 18.47
C LEU A 8 36.16 6.50 18.41
N LEU A 9 36.73 5.30 18.39
CA LEU A 9 35.98 4.04 18.46
C LEU A 9 35.54 3.80 19.91
N VAL A 10 34.24 3.90 20.17
CA VAL A 10 33.62 3.46 21.42
C VAL A 10 32.99 2.10 21.15
N VAL A 11 33.62 1.05 21.68
CA VAL A 11 33.11 -0.32 21.65
C VAL A 11 32.18 -0.50 22.86
N LEU A 12 30.87 -0.56 22.64
CA LEU A 12 29.92 -1.07 23.62
C LEU A 12 29.61 -2.54 23.29
N ALA A 13 30.22 -3.44 24.05
CA ALA A 13 29.86 -4.85 24.10
C ALA A 13 28.67 -5.02 25.07
N SER A 14 27.51 -5.40 24.55
CA SER A 14 26.37 -5.84 25.37
C SER A 14 26.05 -7.28 25.01
N ALA A 15 26.39 -8.20 25.91
CA ALA A 15 26.04 -9.61 25.84
C ALA A 15 24.77 -9.86 26.66
N LEU A 16 23.71 -10.38 26.06
CA LEU A 16 22.59 -10.98 26.80
C LEU A 16 22.13 -12.31 26.17
N ALA A 17 22.56 -13.36 26.85
CA ALA A 17 21.89 -14.61 27.19
C ALA A 17 20.82 -15.22 26.25
N CYS A 18 21.20 -16.37 25.70
CA CYS A 18 20.33 -17.42 25.16
C CYS A 18 19.71 -18.24 26.32
N GLY A 19 18.44 -18.64 26.19
CA GLY A 19 17.77 -19.60 27.08
C GLY A 19 16.86 -20.53 26.27
N PRO A 20 17.00 -21.87 26.39
CA PRO A 20 16.07 -22.83 25.83
C PRO A 20 15.03 -23.28 26.86
N GLY A 21 13.81 -23.57 26.42
CA GLY A 21 12.77 -24.28 27.17
C GLY A 21 11.62 -24.64 26.22
N ASP A 22 11.57 -25.87 25.72
CA ASP A 22 11.03 -27.10 26.35
C ASP A 22 9.53 -27.29 26.06
N ASP A 23 9.32 -28.26 25.17
CA ASP A 23 8.30 -29.31 25.12
C ASP A 23 6.86 -29.10 25.63
N GLY A 24 5.94 -29.29 24.68
CA GLY A 24 5.03 -30.43 24.75
C GLY A 24 3.66 -30.22 25.39
N SER A 25 2.60 -30.31 24.58
CA SER A 25 1.38 -31.02 24.97
C SER A 25 0.52 -31.41 23.77
N THR A 26 0.55 -32.70 23.49
CA THR A 26 -0.41 -33.49 22.72
C THR A 26 -1.78 -33.48 23.40
N ALA A 27 -2.86 -33.26 22.65
CA ALA A 27 -4.18 -33.71 23.06
C ALA A 27 -4.98 -34.22 21.85
N SER A 28 -5.47 -35.44 22.01
CA SER A 28 -6.07 -36.32 21.03
C SER A 28 -7.52 -35.98 20.65
N ALA A 29 -7.88 -36.53 19.50
CA ALA A 29 -9.18 -36.71 18.88
C ALA A 29 -10.42 -36.85 19.80
N THR A 30 -11.56 -36.39 19.28
CA THR A 30 -12.86 -37.06 19.47
C THR A 30 -13.70 -36.87 18.21
N GLU A 31 -13.89 -37.97 17.48
CA GLU A 31 -15.01 -38.16 16.56
C GLU A 31 -16.28 -38.43 17.41
N ASN A 32 -17.42 -37.79 17.10
CA ASN A 32 -18.65 -38.55 16.89
C ASN A 32 -19.85 -37.72 16.37
N ALA A 33 -20.60 -38.41 15.50
CA ALA A 33 -22.05 -38.45 15.38
C ALA A 33 -22.83 -37.27 14.76
N THR A 34 -23.15 -37.50 13.49
CA THR A 34 -24.38 -37.16 12.76
C THR A 34 -25.63 -37.00 13.63
N THR A 35 -26.38 -35.91 13.43
CA THR A 35 -27.83 -35.88 13.68
C THR A 35 -28.50 -35.04 12.59
N ALA A 36 -29.36 -35.70 11.82
CA ALA A 36 -30.27 -35.07 10.88
C ALA A 36 -31.44 -34.44 11.65
N GLY A 37 -31.64 -33.14 11.47
CA GLY A 37 -32.80 -32.40 11.96
C GLY A 37 -33.41 -31.62 10.80
N THR A 38 -34.53 -32.11 10.30
CA THR A 38 -35.36 -31.42 9.31
C THR A 38 -36.25 -30.42 10.04
N ASP A 39 -36.01 -29.12 9.88
CA ASP A 39 -36.95 -28.08 10.31
C ASP A 39 -37.37 -27.21 9.14
N THR A 40 -38.68 -27.26 8.89
CA THR A 40 -39.42 -26.45 7.93
C THR A 40 -40.19 -25.41 8.74
N GLY A 41 -39.96 -24.12 8.53
CA GLY A 41 -40.89 -23.12 9.07
C GLY A 41 -40.36 -21.71 9.31
N ALA A 42 -40.54 -20.88 8.29
CA ALA A 42 -41.07 -19.51 8.37
C ALA A 42 -40.25 -18.33 8.93
N THR A 43 -40.42 -17.24 8.17
CA THR A 43 -40.39 -15.80 8.51
C THR A 43 -39.05 -15.07 8.66
N GLY A 44 -38.87 -14.10 7.78
CA GLY A 44 -37.91 -13.00 7.94
C GLY A 44 -37.30 -12.53 6.63
N THR A 45 -38.08 -11.93 5.73
CA THR A 45 -37.51 -11.09 4.66
C THR A 45 -36.97 -9.82 5.30
N SER A 46 -35.80 -9.90 5.90
CA SER A 46 -34.96 -8.74 6.14
C SER A 46 -34.22 -8.48 4.83
N ALA A 47 -34.73 -7.52 4.06
CA ALA A 47 -33.94 -6.92 3.00
C ALA A 47 -32.61 -6.46 3.61
N PRO A 48 -31.45 -6.69 2.95
CA PRO A 48 -30.26 -5.96 3.33
C PRO A 48 -30.57 -4.48 3.11
N THR A 49 -30.70 -3.73 4.19
CA THR A 49 -30.50 -2.29 4.16
C THR A 49 -29.03 -2.10 3.82
N SER A 50 -28.73 -2.14 2.53
CA SER A 50 -27.55 -1.49 1.99
C SER A 50 -27.74 -0.02 2.31
N THR A 51 -27.17 0.42 3.42
CA THR A 51 -26.90 1.84 3.64
C THR A 51 -25.83 2.18 2.61
N SER A 52 -26.28 2.38 1.37
CA SER A 52 -25.52 3.10 0.37
C SER A 52 -25.45 4.52 0.92
N THR A 53 -24.41 4.79 1.70
CA THR A 53 -23.93 6.15 1.93
C THR A 53 -23.76 6.69 0.53
N SER A 54 -24.71 7.53 0.13
CA SER A 54 -24.62 8.28 -1.11
C SER A 54 -23.39 9.15 -0.90
N GLY A 55 -22.24 8.68 -1.40
CA GLY A 55 -21.05 9.49 -1.45
C GLY A 55 -21.46 10.81 -2.11
N PRO A 56 -21.00 11.97 -1.59
CA PRO A 56 -21.26 13.21 -2.27
C PRO A 56 -20.92 13.04 -3.75
N ALA A 57 -21.80 13.56 -4.62
CA ALA A 57 -21.56 13.65 -6.07
C ALA A 57 -20.11 14.08 -6.30
N PRO A 58 -19.42 13.62 -7.38
CA PRO A 58 -18.01 13.91 -7.57
C PRO A 58 -17.84 15.44 -7.53
N SER A 59 -17.42 15.94 -6.37
CA SER A 59 -16.77 17.21 -6.23
C SER A 59 -15.62 17.16 -7.21
N GLY A 60 -15.29 18.28 -7.84
CA GLY A 60 -14.15 18.35 -8.75
C GLY A 60 -12.88 17.76 -8.11
N PRO A 61 -11.79 17.69 -8.89
CA PRO A 61 -10.53 17.15 -8.38
C PRO A 61 -10.19 17.79 -7.03
N GLU A 62 -9.84 16.96 -6.05
CA GLU A 62 -9.57 17.42 -4.68
C GLU A 62 -8.27 18.21 -4.58
N CYS A 63 -7.41 18.10 -5.60
CA CYS A 63 -6.17 18.84 -5.76
C CYS A 63 -5.94 19.18 -7.24
N GLN A 64 -5.13 20.21 -7.51
CA GLN A 64 -4.63 20.53 -8.84
C GLN A 64 -3.10 20.42 -8.91
N GLU A 65 -2.41 20.67 -7.80
CA GLU A 65 -0.97 20.57 -7.66
C GLU A 65 -0.58 19.94 -6.32
N ASP A 66 0.67 19.46 -6.19
CA ASP A 66 1.15 18.79 -4.97
C ASP A 66 0.99 19.65 -3.71
N ALA A 67 1.02 20.98 -3.85
CA ALA A 67 0.84 21.93 -2.74
C ALA A 67 -0.60 21.93 -2.17
N ASP A 68 -1.59 21.42 -2.92
CA ASP A 68 -2.96 21.23 -2.45
C ASP A 68 -3.09 19.99 -1.55
N CYS A 69 -2.04 19.16 -1.45
CA CYS A 69 -2.03 17.93 -0.68
C CYS A 69 -1.12 18.02 0.55
N GLY A 70 -1.61 17.53 1.68
CA GLY A 70 -0.88 17.42 2.93
C GLY A 70 -0.91 15.99 3.46
N LEU A 71 0.19 15.56 4.07
CA LEU A 71 0.22 14.28 4.77
C LEU A 71 -0.30 14.46 6.20
N VAL A 72 -1.40 13.80 6.53
CA VAL A 72 -1.81 13.67 7.92
C VAL A 72 -0.99 12.56 8.55
N ASN A 73 -0.07 12.92 9.44
CA ASN A 73 0.72 11.98 10.22
C ASN A 73 0.48 12.21 11.71
N ASN A 74 -0.60 11.63 12.23
CA ASN A 74 -0.93 11.69 13.66
C ASN A 74 -0.97 10.27 14.24
N CYS A 75 -1.44 10.11 15.48
CA CYS A 75 -1.49 8.80 16.14
C CYS A 75 -2.59 7.86 15.64
N CYS A 76 -3.50 8.34 14.79
CA CYS A 76 -4.71 7.65 14.38
C CYS A 76 -4.72 7.34 12.88
N GLU A 77 -4.12 8.21 12.07
CA GLU A 77 -4.07 8.06 10.61
C GLU A 77 -2.71 8.48 10.06
N CYS A 78 -2.35 7.83 8.96
CA CYS A 78 -1.24 8.18 8.07
C CYS A 78 -1.81 8.22 6.66
N ASP A 79 -2.36 9.36 6.26
CA ASP A 79 -3.06 9.47 4.99
C ASP A 79 -2.81 10.82 4.31
N PRO A 80 -2.56 10.83 2.99
CA PRO A 80 -2.57 12.04 2.19
C PRO A 80 -4.00 12.56 2.10
N LYS A 81 -4.17 13.86 2.32
CA LYS A 81 -5.47 14.55 2.23
C LYS A 81 -5.30 15.92 1.60
N PRO A 82 -6.37 16.50 1.03
CA PRO A 82 -6.38 17.90 0.68
C PRO A 82 -6.03 18.77 1.89
N VAL A 83 -5.23 19.81 1.71
CA VAL A 83 -4.84 20.72 2.82
C VAL A 83 -6.05 21.42 3.46
N THR A 84 -7.18 21.49 2.75
CA THR A 84 -8.45 22.03 3.25
C THR A 84 -9.34 21.00 3.93
N ALA A 85 -8.98 19.72 3.90
CA ALA A 85 -9.78 18.65 4.51
C ALA A 85 -9.74 18.76 6.04
N GLU A 86 -10.90 18.54 6.66
CA GLU A 86 -10.98 18.49 8.12
C GLU A 86 -10.31 17.21 8.63
N VAL A 87 -9.25 17.37 9.41
CA VAL A 87 -8.56 16.25 10.07
C VAL A 87 -9.29 15.93 11.35
N ALA A 88 -9.81 14.70 11.46
CA ALA A 88 -10.50 14.25 12.65
C ALA A 88 -9.56 14.35 13.87
N ALA A 89 -10.10 14.84 14.99
CA ALA A 89 -9.33 14.92 16.23
C ALA A 89 -8.89 13.51 16.64
N CYS A 90 -7.58 13.33 16.75
CA CYS A 90 -7.00 12.08 17.21
C CYS A 90 -6.81 12.13 18.73
N GLU A 91 -7.65 11.39 19.47
CA GLU A 91 -7.54 11.27 20.94
C GLU A 91 -6.45 10.26 21.37
N GLY A 92 -5.83 9.56 20.41
CA GLY A 92 -4.78 8.59 20.67
C GLY A 92 -3.47 9.25 21.09
N ASN A 93 -2.89 8.79 22.20
CA ASN A 93 -1.50 9.07 22.56
C ASN A 93 -0.63 7.91 22.11
N CYS A 94 0.07 8.09 20.99
CA CYS A 94 1.02 7.13 20.44
C CYS A 94 2.46 7.49 20.86
N LEU A 95 3.32 6.47 20.98
CA LEU A 95 4.75 6.66 21.22
C LEU A 95 5.48 7.21 19.98
N GLN A 96 4.90 7.00 18.79
CA GLN A 96 5.37 7.49 17.51
C GLN A 96 4.17 7.70 16.56
N PRO A 97 4.21 8.70 15.67
CA PRO A 97 3.17 8.91 14.66
C PRO A 97 2.91 7.66 13.79
N THR A 98 1.69 7.55 13.25
CA THR A 98 1.28 6.36 12.48
C THR A 98 2.15 6.14 11.24
N CYS A 99 2.57 7.19 10.52
CA CYS A 99 3.43 6.99 9.34
C CYS A 99 4.78 6.38 9.73
N ASP A 100 5.35 6.81 10.85
CA ASP A 100 6.62 6.26 11.34
C ASP A 100 6.47 4.79 11.75
N ALA A 101 5.34 4.47 12.40
CA ALA A 101 5.02 3.09 12.75
C ALA A 101 4.83 2.19 11.51
N LEU A 102 4.33 2.76 10.41
CA LEU A 102 4.18 2.09 9.11
C LEU A 102 5.45 2.09 8.27
N SER A 103 6.58 2.59 8.80
CA SER A 103 7.84 2.73 8.06
C SER A 103 7.71 3.60 6.81
N LEU A 104 6.77 4.57 6.82
CA LEU A 104 6.55 5.58 5.80
C LEU A 104 7.34 6.86 6.14
N TRP A 105 8.60 6.70 6.53
CA TRP A 105 9.43 7.83 6.94
C TRP A 105 9.73 8.75 5.77
N GLY A 106 9.49 10.05 5.96
CA GLY A 106 9.70 11.04 4.90
C GLY A 106 8.67 10.97 3.77
N ALA A 107 7.59 10.18 3.94
CA ALA A 107 6.46 10.19 3.04
C ALA A 107 5.94 11.62 2.87
N GLN A 108 5.58 11.96 1.64
CA GLN A 108 4.96 13.23 1.29
C GLN A 108 3.61 12.94 0.66
N ALA A 109 2.75 13.96 0.57
CA ALA A 109 1.54 13.89 -0.22
C ALA A 109 1.78 14.58 -1.56
N ALA A 110 1.18 14.07 -2.62
CA ALA A 110 1.27 14.60 -3.97
C ALA A 110 -0.10 14.55 -4.65
N CYS A 111 -0.33 15.46 -5.60
CA CYS A 111 -1.56 15.48 -6.38
C CYS A 111 -1.38 14.66 -7.65
N ARG A 112 -2.23 13.65 -7.83
CA ARG A 112 -2.16 12.71 -8.94
C ARG A 112 -3.57 12.41 -9.42
N SER A 113 -3.82 12.64 -10.71
CA SER A 113 -5.17 12.53 -11.31
C SER A 113 -6.26 13.32 -10.55
N GLY A 114 -5.88 14.41 -9.87
CA GLY A 114 -6.80 15.21 -9.05
C GLY A 114 -7.17 14.58 -7.71
N ILE A 115 -6.38 13.62 -7.21
CA ILE A 115 -6.49 12.98 -5.91
C ILE A 115 -5.14 13.12 -5.18
N CYS A 116 -5.19 13.50 -3.91
CA CYS A 116 -4.08 13.51 -2.99
C CYS A 116 -3.71 12.08 -2.61
N GLU A 117 -2.53 11.67 -3.03
CA GLU A 117 -1.96 10.38 -2.69
C GLU A 117 -0.56 10.54 -2.09
N PHE A 118 0.05 9.43 -1.69
CA PHE A 118 1.43 9.48 -1.25
C PHE A 118 2.30 9.81 -2.46
N ALA A 119 3.21 10.75 -2.28
CA ALA A 119 4.27 10.95 -3.25
C ALA A 119 5.02 9.63 -3.42
N ASP A 120 5.39 9.39 -4.66
CA ASP A 120 6.24 8.29 -5.05
C ASP A 120 7.49 8.20 -4.17
N MET A 121 7.74 7.01 -3.61
CA MET A 121 8.93 6.75 -2.80
C MET A 121 9.85 5.78 -3.54
N THR A 122 11.15 6.00 -3.41
CA THR A 122 12.11 5.02 -3.91
C THR A 122 12.12 3.81 -2.99
N CYS A 123 11.48 2.73 -3.40
CA CYS A 123 11.50 1.48 -2.64
C CYS A 123 12.80 0.68 -2.82
N SER A 124 13.66 1.07 -3.76
CA SER A 124 14.95 0.43 -3.97
C SER A 124 15.98 1.45 -4.46
N ASP A 125 16.59 2.16 -3.51
CA ASP A 125 17.61 3.19 -3.79
C ASP A 125 19.00 2.63 -4.18
N GLY A 126 19.09 1.36 -4.53
CA GLY A 126 20.36 0.73 -4.91
C GLY A 126 20.49 -0.73 -4.48
N PRO A 127 21.68 -1.32 -4.62
CA PRO A 127 21.93 -2.66 -4.11
C PRO A 127 21.94 -2.65 -2.58
N VAL A 128 21.41 -3.70 -1.95
CA VAL A 128 21.58 -3.90 -0.51
C VAL A 128 23.04 -4.20 -0.22
N THR A 129 23.69 -3.37 0.59
CA THR A 129 25.10 -3.53 0.96
C THR A 129 25.33 -3.90 2.41
N CYS A 130 24.30 -3.79 3.26
CA CYS A 130 24.42 -4.14 4.67
C CYS A 130 24.01 -5.58 4.98
N ASP A 131 24.47 -6.11 6.11
CA ASP A 131 24.29 -7.52 6.52
C ASP A 131 22.92 -7.81 7.17
N GLN A 132 21.94 -6.91 7.06
CA GLN A 132 20.61 -7.17 7.59
C GLN A 132 19.90 -8.25 6.77
N ALA A 133 19.16 -9.13 7.46
CA ALA A 133 18.37 -10.15 6.80
C ALA A 133 17.17 -9.51 6.07
N MET A 134 16.88 -10.00 4.87
CA MET A 134 15.70 -9.58 4.12
C MET A 134 14.41 -9.92 4.90
N PRO A 135 13.53 -8.95 5.19
CA PRO A 135 12.28 -9.23 5.87
C PRO A 135 11.37 -10.13 5.04
N GLN A 136 10.45 -10.82 5.72
CA GLN A 136 9.39 -11.57 5.07
C GLN A 136 8.18 -10.66 4.92
N CYS A 137 7.88 -10.27 3.68
CA CYS A 137 6.76 -9.40 3.40
C CYS A 137 5.45 -10.17 3.24
N PRO A 138 4.34 -9.66 3.82
CA PRO A 138 3.00 -10.17 3.51
C PRO A 138 2.72 -10.17 2.00
N ALA A 139 1.79 -11.03 1.58
CA ALA A 139 1.36 -11.07 0.18
C ALA A 139 0.87 -9.69 -0.29
N GLY A 140 1.26 -9.28 -1.50
CA GLY A 140 0.93 -7.97 -2.07
C GLY A 140 1.87 -6.83 -1.64
N THR A 141 2.89 -7.12 -0.83
CA THR A 141 3.92 -6.14 -0.46
C THR A 141 5.31 -6.58 -0.90
N VAL A 142 6.22 -5.62 -1.03
CA VAL A 142 7.59 -5.78 -1.50
C VAL A 142 8.56 -5.22 -0.50
N ASN A 143 9.74 -5.82 -0.41
CA ASN A 143 10.80 -5.33 0.46
C ASN A 143 11.29 -3.97 -0.03
N THR A 144 11.53 -3.05 0.90
CA THR A 144 12.12 -1.74 0.62
C THR A 144 13.58 -1.68 1.04
N ILE A 145 14.35 -0.88 0.31
CA ILE A 145 15.75 -0.58 0.62
C ILE A 145 15.85 0.88 1.06
N GLN A 146 16.45 1.10 2.22
CA GLN A 146 16.75 2.41 2.78
C GLN A 146 18.18 2.40 3.29
N ASP A 147 18.97 3.42 2.96
CA ASP A 147 20.38 3.55 3.36
C ASP A 147 21.20 2.27 3.07
N ASP A 148 20.99 1.69 1.88
CA ASP A 148 21.58 0.43 1.42
C ASP A 148 21.25 -0.81 2.29
N CYS A 149 20.22 -0.72 3.12
CA CYS A 149 19.72 -1.78 4.00
C CYS A 149 18.27 -2.15 3.70
N TRP A 150 17.87 -3.36 4.08
CA TRP A 150 16.45 -3.71 4.12
C TRP A 150 15.75 -2.94 5.23
N ALA A 151 14.70 -2.19 4.89
CA ALA A 151 13.97 -1.37 5.87
C ALA A 151 12.67 -2.03 6.32
N GLY A 152 11.86 -2.48 5.37
CA GLY A 152 10.56 -3.06 5.67
C GLY A 152 9.82 -3.52 4.42
N CYS A 153 8.49 -3.55 4.53
CA CYS A 153 7.60 -3.98 3.46
C CYS A 153 6.67 -2.84 3.08
N MET A 154 6.55 -2.58 1.78
CA MET A 154 5.70 -1.53 1.25
C MET A 154 4.81 -2.09 0.14
N HIS A 155 3.68 -1.45 -0.11
CA HIS A 155 2.84 -1.82 -1.24
C HIS A 155 3.46 -1.31 -2.54
N PRO A 156 3.55 -2.11 -3.62
CA PRO A 156 4.16 -1.67 -4.89
C PRO A 156 3.64 -0.35 -5.46
N ARG A 157 2.40 0.04 -5.13
CA ARG A 157 1.80 1.32 -5.54
C ARG A 157 2.51 2.56 -5.01
N TYR A 158 3.32 2.43 -3.96
CA TYR A 158 4.07 3.55 -3.39
C TYR A 158 5.53 3.57 -3.86
N CYS A 159 5.89 2.65 -4.77
CA CYS A 159 7.24 2.38 -5.16
C CYS A 159 7.48 2.73 -6.61
N GLU A 160 8.33 3.72 -6.87
CA GLU A 160 8.74 4.00 -8.25
C GLU A 160 9.49 2.81 -8.86
N GLY A 161 9.16 2.50 -10.12
CA GLY A 161 9.90 1.55 -10.92
C GLY A 161 9.75 0.08 -10.51
N LEU A 162 8.96 -0.23 -9.48
CA LEU A 162 8.62 -1.61 -9.19
C LEU A 162 7.52 -2.08 -10.15
N GLY A 163 7.86 -3.12 -10.91
CA GLY A 163 6.89 -3.84 -11.73
C GLY A 163 5.74 -4.39 -10.88
N CYS A 164 4.58 -4.50 -11.49
CA CYS A 164 3.40 -5.10 -10.88
C CYS A 164 2.97 -6.35 -11.65
N THR A 165 2.14 -7.16 -10.99
CA THR A 165 1.36 -8.22 -11.65
C THR A 165 -0.12 -7.95 -11.45
N PRO A 166 -1.01 -8.54 -12.27
CA PRO A 166 -2.45 -8.45 -12.05
C PRO A 166 -2.84 -8.78 -10.60
N GLY A 167 -3.50 -7.84 -9.93
CA GLY A 167 -3.90 -7.96 -8.52
C GLY A 167 -2.82 -7.63 -7.47
N SER A 168 -1.58 -7.33 -7.85
CA SER A 168 -0.52 -6.99 -6.89
C SER A 168 -0.55 -5.55 -6.39
N CYS A 169 -1.40 -4.69 -6.97
CA CYS A 169 -1.47 -3.27 -6.66
C CYS A 169 -2.42 -2.93 -5.50
N GLY A 170 -3.22 -3.91 -5.06
CA GLY A 170 -4.16 -3.75 -3.95
C GLY A 170 -5.48 -3.08 -4.39
N ASP A 171 -6.39 -2.92 -3.43
CA ASP A 171 -7.72 -2.37 -3.68
C ASP A 171 -7.65 -0.91 -4.13
N GLY A 172 -8.45 -0.57 -5.16
CA GLY A 172 -8.49 0.78 -5.74
C GLY A 172 -7.35 1.09 -6.69
N TRP A 173 -6.53 0.10 -7.05
CA TRP A 173 -5.41 0.24 -7.96
C TRP A 173 -5.42 -0.85 -9.02
N THR A 174 -4.76 -0.61 -10.13
CA THR A 174 -4.61 -1.60 -11.20
C THR A 174 -3.18 -1.67 -11.71
N CYS A 175 -2.79 -2.85 -12.18
CA CYS A 175 -1.51 -3.02 -12.82
C CYS A 175 -1.60 -2.58 -14.29
N VAL A 176 -0.81 -1.57 -14.64
CA VAL A 176 -0.64 -1.08 -16.00
C VAL A 176 0.65 -1.68 -16.53
N SER A 177 0.53 -2.54 -17.54
CA SER A 177 1.68 -3.11 -18.24
C SER A 177 1.97 -2.34 -19.51
N HIS A 178 3.24 -2.22 -19.88
CA HIS A 178 3.68 -1.55 -21.11
C HIS A 178 4.21 -2.57 -22.11
N GLN A 179 4.09 -2.29 -23.40
CA GLN A 179 4.63 -3.16 -24.46
C GLN A 179 6.16 -3.34 -24.33
N SER A 180 6.86 -2.32 -23.83
CA SER A 180 8.29 -2.38 -23.48
C SER A 180 8.62 -3.42 -22.39
N GLY A 181 7.62 -3.96 -21.69
CA GLY A 181 7.78 -4.90 -20.58
C GLY A 181 7.85 -4.22 -19.21
N ALA A 182 7.84 -2.89 -19.15
CA ALA A 182 7.64 -2.16 -17.90
C ALA A 182 6.23 -2.40 -17.37
N SER A 183 6.04 -2.29 -16.06
CA SER A 183 4.72 -2.28 -15.45
C SER A 183 4.73 -1.38 -14.22
N THR A 184 3.60 -0.77 -13.92
CA THR A 184 3.44 0.11 -12.77
C THR A 184 2.01 0.02 -12.24
N CYS A 185 1.83 0.27 -10.95
CA CYS A 185 0.51 0.39 -10.36
C CYS A 185 -0.03 1.79 -10.64
N ALA A 186 -1.25 1.89 -11.16
CA ALA A 186 -1.95 3.14 -11.34
C ALA A 186 -3.24 3.14 -10.51
N LEU A 187 -3.63 4.32 -10.03
CA LEU A 187 -4.88 4.49 -9.30
C LEU A 187 -6.06 4.14 -10.22
N LEU A 188 -7.01 3.37 -9.70
CA LEU A 188 -8.25 3.09 -10.39
C LEU A 188 -9.29 4.13 -9.96
N PRO A 189 -9.70 5.06 -10.85
CA PRO A 189 -10.67 6.08 -10.52
C PRO A 189 -11.93 5.47 -9.93
N ALA A 190 -12.50 6.10 -8.90
CA ALA A 190 -13.73 5.60 -8.26
C ALA A 190 -14.90 5.46 -9.27
N ALA A 191 -14.91 6.27 -10.33
CA ALA A 191 -15.87 6.18 -11.43
C ALA A 191 -15.84 4.82 -12.16
N CYS A 192 -14.72 4.08 -12.05
CA CYS A 192 -14.57 2.74 -12.61
C CYS A 192 -15.17 1.63 -11.74
N ALA A 193 -15.62 1.93 -10.53
CA ALA A 193 -16.28 0.97 -9.64
C ALA A 193 -15.51 -0.37 -9.46
N GLY A 194 -14.17 -0.31 -9.48
CA GLY A 194 -13.33 -1.50 -9.36
C GLY A 194 -13.04 -2.25 -10.66
N GLU A 195 -13.53 -1.78 -11.81
CA GLU A 195 -13.26 -2.38 -13.12
C GLU A 195 -12.16 -1.63 -13.89
N PRO A 196 -10.91 -2.15 -13.93
CA PRO A 196 -9.80 -1.51 -14.60
C PRO A 196 -9.82 -1.79 -16.11
N THR A 197 -10.86 -1.32 -16.79
CA THR A 197 -10.96 -1.46 -18.25
C THR A 197 -10.38 -0.24 -18.95
N CYS A 198 -9.89 -0.44 -20.18
CA CYS A 198 -9.45 0.66 -21.02
C CYS A 198 -10.56 1.67 -21.28
N ALA A 199 -11.81 1.21 -21.40
CA ALA A 199 -12.97 2.08 -21.57
C ALA A 199 -13.15 3.03 -20.38
N CYS A 200 -12.93 2.55 -19.15
CA CYS A 200 -13.06 3.39 -17.97
C CYS A 200 -11.86 4.32 -17.76
N LEU A 201 -10.65 3.81 -17.98
CA LEU A 201 -9.41 4.56 -17.76
C LEU A 201 -9.11 5.58 -18.87
N GLN A 202 -9.85 5.55 -19.99
CA GLN A 202 -9.64 6.42 -21.14
C GLN A 202 -9.44 7.91 -20.81
N PRO A 203 -10.22 8.54 -19.90
CA PRO A 203 -10.03 9.95 -19.55
C PRO A 203 -8.69 10.27 -18.88
N TYR A 204 -8.01 9.25 -18.34
CA TYR A 204 -6.81 9.38 -17.52
C TYR A 204 -5.54 8.87 -18.24
N PHE A 205 -5.68 8.29 -19.44
CA PHE A 205 -4.57 7.71 -20.21
C PHE A 205 -3.42 8.65 -20.51
N ALA A 206 -3.66 9.96 -20.59
CA ALA A 206 -2.57 10.92 -20.83
C ALA A 206 -1.48 10.83 -19.75
N GLU A 207 -1.81 10.33 -18.56
CA GLU A 207 -0.90 10.27 -17.41
C GLU A 207 -0.03 9.00 -17.41
N PHE A 208 -0.53 7.86 -17.92
CA PHE A 208 0.16 6.56 -17.80
C PHE A 208 0.13 5.69 -19.07
N CYS A 209 -0.60 6.11 -20.11
CA CYS A 209 -0.85 5.31 -21.32
C CYS A 209 -0.86 6.18 -22.59
N PRO A 210 0.28 6.78 -22.99
CA PRO A 210 0.31 7.84 -24.01
C PRO A 210 -0.06 7.40 -25.42
N GLY A 211 -0.01 6.10 -25.73
CA GLY A 211 -0.36 5.56 -27.05
C GLY A 211 -1.80 5.04 -27.12
N SER A 212 -1.96 3.74 -26.84
CA SER A 212 -3.29 3.11 -26.79
C SER A 212 -3.34 2.05 -25.69
N CYS A 213 -4.54 1.63 -25.31
CA CYS A 213 -4.77 0.68 -24.24
C CYS A 213 -5.46 -0.58 -24.78
N GLY A 214 -5.03 -1.75 -24.31
CA GLY A 214 -5.72 -3.02 -24.47
C GLY A 214 -6.08 -3.64 -23.11
N ASP A 215 -7.29 -4.18 -23.00
CA ASP A 215 -7.70 -4.91 -21.80
C ASP A 215 -6.96 -6.25 -21.71
N VAL A 216 -6.40 -6.56 -20.54
CA VAL A 216 -5.78 -7.86 -20.25
C VAL A 216 -6.39 -8.47 -18.99
N GLU A 217 -6.15 -9.75 -18.75
CA GLU A 217 -6.68 -10.41 -17.56
C GLU A 217 -6.13 -9.74 -16.29
N GLY A 218 -7.01 -9.10 -15.53
CA GLY A 218 -6.70 -8.43 -14.27
C GLY A 218 -5.89 -7.13 -14.39
N GLY A 219 -5.90 -6.47 -15.55
CA GLY A 219 -5.27 -5.15 -15.72
C GLY A 219 -5.43 -4.56 -17.12
N VAL A 220 -4.58 -3.59 -17.44
CA VAL A 220 -4.50 -2.99 -18.78
C VAL A 220 -3.09 -3.06 -19.35
N GLN A 221 -3.00 -3.10 -20.68
CA GLN A 221 -1.75 -3.05 -21.41
C GLN A 221 -1.69 -1.77 -22.26
N CYS A 222 -0.73 -0.92 -21.96
CA CYS A 222 -0.39 0.27 -22.71
C CYS A 222 0.57 -0.05 -23.86
N GLN A 223 0.19 0.40 -25.05
CA GLN A 223 1.06 0.43 -26.20
C GLN A 223 1.88 1.71 -26.14
N ASP A 224 3.19 1.54 -25.98
CA ASP A 224 4.16 2.63 -26.06
C ASP A 224 4.17 3.09 -27.53
N GLY A 225 3.47 4.19 -27.84
CA GLY A 225 3.33 4.69 -29.20
C GLY A 225 4.70 4.82 -29.87
N GLY A 226 4.91 4.07 -30.96
CA GLY A 226 6.16 4.03 -31.71
C GLY A 226 6.44 5.29 -32.53
#